data_AF-A0A146KG39-F1
#
_entry.id   AF-A0A146KG39-F1
#
_cell.length_a   1.000
_cell.length_b   1.000
_cell.length_c   1.000
_cell.angle_alpha   90.00
_cell.angle_beta   90.00
_cell.angle_gamma   90.00
#
_symmetry.space_group_name_H-M   'P 1'
#
loop_
_entity.id
_entity.type
_entity.pdbx_description
1 polymer ?
#
loop_
_entity_poly.entity_id
_entity_poly.type
_entity_poly.pdbx_seq_one_letter_code
_entity_poly.pdbx_strand_id
1 'polypeptide(L)'
;RTLYMNLFQNLNKTKEPKISINQLQFAAARLGINITQEQITSIINTCFKAQQQLNDEDFCQFLYILDNAKLDDPKAILFCAADLDFSGTIDLLELKIIIPKLAFKFSPQDIEFLFNKCKDRDDGTMSYEMFTELIDQLRE
;
A
#
# COMPACT_ATOMS: atom_id res chain seq x y z
N ARG A 1 -1.61 -2.07 12.66
CA ARG A 1 -2.44 -3.16 12.09
C ARG A 1 -3.73 -3.45 12.90
N THR A 2 -3.67 -3.70 14.21
CA THR A 2 -4.85 -4.07 15.04
C THR A 2 -6.01 -3.07 15.02
N LEU A 3 -5.72 -1.76 14.97
CA LEU A 3 -6.74 -0.72 14.87
C LEU A 3 -7.62 -0.86 13.61
N TYR A 4 -7.00 -1.07 12.45
CA TYR A 4 -7.70 -1.20 11.17
C TYR A 4 -8.53 -2.48 11.10
N MET A 5 -8.03 -3.59 11.66
CA MET A 5 -8.79 -4.84 11.78
C MET A 5 -10.05 -4.65 12.63
N ASN A 6 -9.95 -3.93 13.75
CA ASN A 6 -11.11 -3.63 14.59
C ASN A 6 -12.13 -2.73 13.87
N LEU A 7 -11.67 -1.75 13.07
CA LEU A 7 -12.54 -0.94 12.23
C LEU A 7 -13.24 -1.81 11.18
N PHE A 8 -12.50 -2.69 10.50
CA PHE A 8 -13.04 -3.63 9.52
C PHE A 8 -14.14 -4.50 10.11
N GLN A 9 -13.86 -5.19 11.22
CA GLN A 9 -14.82 -6.07 11.89
C GLN A 9 -16.09 -5.33 12.33
N ASN A 10 -15.96 -4.06 12.70
CA ASN A 10 -17.11 -3.25 13.07
C ASN A 10 -17.99 -2.85 11.89
N LEU A 11 -17.40 -2.67 10.71
CA LEU A 11 -18.10 -2.26 9.49
C LEU A 11 -18.69 -3.46 8.74
N ASN A 12 -18.02 -4.61 8.77
CA ASN A 12 -18.47 -5.83 8.11
C ASN A 12 -19.37 -6.70 9.00
N LYS A 13 -20.09 -6.12 9.97
CA LYS A 13 -21.05 -6.86 10.83
C LYS A 13 -22.17 -7.52 10.03
N THR A 14 -22.49 -7.00 8.84
CA THR A 14 -23.50 -7.56 7.92
C THR A 14 -23.01 -8.81 7.17
N LYS A 15 -21.73 -9.21 7.34
CA LYS A 15 -21.08 -10.29 6.57
C LYS A 15 -21.27 -10.11 5.07
N GLU A 16 -21.25 -8.87 4.59
CA GLU A 16 -21.28 -8.65 3.16
C GLU A 16 -20.01 -9.28 2.56
N PRO A 17 -20.15 -10.06 1.48
CA PRO A 17 -19.01 -10.73 0.86
C PRO A 17 -18.04 -9.75 0.21
N LYS A 18 -18.40 -8.47 0.11
CA LYS A 18 -17.64 -7.43 -0.60
C LYS A 18 -17.58 -6.17 0.24
N ILE A 19 -16.39 -5.62 0.36
CA ILE A 19 -16.18 -4.27 0.88
C ILE A 19 -16.56 -3.28 -0.23
N SER A 20 -17.56 -2.45 0.03
CA SER A 20 -17.98 -1.39 -0.89
C SER A 20 -17.14 -0.12 -0.72
N ILE A 21 -17.06 0.70 -1.79
CA ILE A 21 -16.43 2.03 -1.75
C ILE A 21 -17.03 2.90 -0.62
N ASN A 22 -18.34 2.78 -0.37
CA ASN A 22 -19.02 3.51 0.69
C ASN A 22 -18.52 3.10 2.09
N GLN A 23 -18.23 1.82 2.31
CA GLN A 23 -17.64 1.34 3.57
C GLN A 23 -16.21 1.85 3.76
N LEU A 24 -15.40 1.90 2.70
CA LEU A 24 -14.06 2.50 2.74
C LEU A 24 -14.14 4.00 3.05
N GLN A 25 -15.06 4.72 2.42
CA GLN A 25 -15.26 6.14 2.66
C GLN A 25 -15.73 6.43 4.10
N PHE A 26 -16.64 5.59 4.61
CA PHE A 26 -17.07 5.69 6.01
C PHE A 26 -15.95 5.37 6.99
N ALA A 27 -15.11 4.37 6.69
CA ALA A 27 -13.95 4.03 7.49
C ALA A 27 -12.92 5.17 7.51
N ALA A 28 -12.63 5.77 6.36
CA ALA A 28 -11.77 6.94 6.23
C ALA A 28 -12.30 8.12 7.06
N ALA A 29 -13.60 8.40 6.99
CA ALA A 29 -14.23 9.44 7.80
C ALA A 29 -14.08 9.19 9.31
N ARG A 30 -14.08 7.93 9.76
CA ARG A 30 -13.80 7.57 11.16
C ARG A 30 -12.36 7.80 11.60
N LEU A 31 -11.41 7.78 10.66
CA LEU A 31 -10.03 8.17 10.88
C LEU A 31 -9.84 9.71 10.80
N GLY A 32 -10.92 10.46 10.52
CA GLY A 32 -10.85 11.92 10.32
C GLY A 32 -10.36 12.32 8.92
N ILE A 33 -10.32 11.38 7.98
CA ILE A 33 -9.78 11.56 6.63
C ILE A 33 -10.95 11.78 5.68
N ASN A 34 -10.97 12.93 5.01
CA ASN A 34 -11.96 13.22 3.97
C ASN A 34 -11.40 12.77 2.61
N ILE A 35 -12.00 11.72 2.04
CA ILE A 35 -11.59 11.15 0.75
C ILE A 35 -12.79 11.04 -0.19
N THR A 36 -12.57 11.33 -1.47
CA THR A 36 -13.59 11.20 -2.52
C THR A 36 -13.62 9.78 -3.08
N GLN A 37 -14.73 9.40 -3.72
CA GLN A 37 -14.84 8.10 -4.39
C GLN A 37 -13.82 7.94 -5.53
N GLU A 38 -13.48 9.03 -6.22
CA GLU A 38 -12.45 9.04 -7.26
C GLU A 38 -11.07 8.72 -6.69
N GLN A 39 -10.70 9.32 -5.55
CA GLN A 39 -9.45 9.03 -4.86
C GLN A 39 -9.41 7.57 -4.37
N ILE A 40 -10.48 7.06 -3.77
CA ILE A 40 -10.60 5.65 -3.38
C ILE A 40 -10.36 4.74 -4.59
N THR A 41 -11.05 5.02 -5.70
CA THR A 41 -10.94 4.25 -6.94
C THR A 41 -9.53 4.30 -7.51
N SER A 42 -8.86 5.45 -7.46
CA SER A 42 -7.49 5.61 -7.91
C SER A 42 -6.52 4.77 -7.09
N ILE A 43 -6.64 4.76 -5.76
CA ILE A 43 -5.79 3.95 -4.87
C ILE A 43 -6.04 2.46 -5.10
N ILE A 44 -7.31 2.04 -5.18
CA ILE A 44 -7.68 0.65 -5.50
C ILE A 44 -7.06 0.21 -6.83
N ASN A 45 -7.22 1.03 -7.88
CA ASN A 45 -6.68 0.75 -9.19
C ASN A 45 -5.15 0.85 -9.26
N THR A 46 -4.49 1.47 -8.30
CA THR A 46 -3.02 1.57 -8.32
C THR A 46 -2.39 0.43 -7.54
N CYS A 47 -2.88 0.16 -6.34
CA CYS A 47 -2.24 -0.72 -5.38
C CYS A 47 -2.82 -2.14 -5.37
N PHE A 48 -4.11 -2.28 -5.71
CA PHE A 48 -4.89 -3.51 -5.56
C PHE A 48 -5.40 -4.06 -6.89
N LYS A 49 -4.97 -3.47 -8.02
CA LYS A 49 -5.42 -3.63 -9.42
C LYS A 49 -5.63 -5.06 -9.92
N ALA A 50 -5.07 -6.07 -9.27
CA ALA A 50 -5.21 -7.49 -9.63
C ALA A 50 -6.47 -8.16 -9.04
N GLN A 51 -7.16 -7.55 -8.08
CA GLN A 51 -8.25 -8.18 -7.34
C GLN A 51 -9.60 -7.54 -7.67
N GLN A 52 -10.63 -8.35 -7.96
CA GLN A 52 -12.01 -7.87 -8.13
C GLN A 52 -12.66 -7.46 -6.79
N GLN A 53 -12.04 -7.84 -5.67
CA GLN A 53 -12.57 -7.69 -4.32
C GLN A 53 -11.41 -7.45 -3.36
N LEU A 54 -11.59 -6.55 -2.39
CA LEU A 54 -10.64 -6.34 -1.31
C LEU A 54 -10.91 -7.36 -0.20
N ASN A 55 -9.89 -8.11 0.19
CA ASN A 55 -9.95 -8.94 1.39
C ASN A 55 -9.71 -8.09 2.66
N ASP A 56 -9.67 -8.73 3.82
CA ASP A 56 -9.45 -8.09 5.12
C ASP A 56 -8.05 -7.46 5.25
N GLU A 57 -7.01 -8.08 4.67
CA GLU A 57 -5.66 -7.52 4.62
C GLU A 57 -5.60 -6.30 3.70
N ASP A 58 -6.22 -6.38 2.50
CA ASP A 58 -6.31 -5.28 1.56
C ASP A 58 -7.04 -4.07 2.18
N PHE A 59 -8.09 -4.31 2.97
CA PHE A 59 -8.79 -3.25 3.69
C PHE A 59 -7.88 -2.57 4.71
N CYS A 60 -7.13 -3.36 5.48
CA CYS A 60 -6.21 -2.80 6.46
C CYS A 60 -5.11 -1.99 5.79
N GLN A 61 -4.58 -2.50 4.67
CA GLN A 61 -3.56 -1.78 3.90
C GLN A 61 -4.13 -0.52 3.26
N PHE A 62 -5.37 -0.56 2.78
CA PHE A 62 -6.05 0.63 2.28
C PHE A 62 -6.17 1.71 3.36
N LEU A 63 -6.64 1.37 4.56
CA LEU A 63 -6.71 2.33 5.67
C LEU A 63 -5.34 2.81 6.12
N TYR A 64 -4.33 1.93 6.12
CA TYR A 64 -2.96 2.30 6.41
C TYR A 64 -2.44 3.38 5.44
N ILE A 65 -2.65 3.18 4.14
CA ILE A 65 -2.33 4.17 3.10
C ILE A 65 -3.06 5.49 3.39
N LEU A 66 -4.34 5.46 3.74
CA LEU A 66 -5.07 6.70 4.03
C LEU A 66 -4.49 7.47 5.22
N ASP A 67 -4.13 6.75 6.29
CA ASP A 67 -3.69 7.35 7.54
C ASP A 67 -2.22 7.83 7.50
N ASN A 68 -1.40 7.26 6.61
CA ASN A 68 0.06 7.48 6.60
C ASN A 68 0.59 8.09 5.30
N ALA A 69 -0.09 7.88 4.17
CA ALA A 69 0.38 8.42 2.89
C ALA A 69 -0.15 9.82 2.64
N LYS A 70 0.70 10.65 2.04
CA LYS A 70 0.27 11.89 1.42
C LYS A 70 -0.48 11.56 0.12
N LEU A 71 -1.81 11.67 0.11
CA LEU A 71 -2.66 11.19 -0.99
C LEU A 71 -2.49 11.93 -2.33
N ASP A 72 -1.82 13.09 -2.32
CA ASP A 72 -1.44 13.83 -3.53
C ASP A 72 -0.06 13.40 -4.09
N ASP A 73 0.67 12.55 -3.38
CA ASP A 73 1.93 11.97 -3.83
C ASP A 73 1.77 10.47 -4.14
N PRO A 74 1.81 10.08 -5.44
CA PRO A 74 1.79 8.69 -5.84
C PRO A 74 2.90 7.84 -5.22
N LYS A 75 4.09 8.40 -4.92
CA LYS A 75 5.20 7.64 -4.34
C LYS A 75 4.92 7.31 -2.87
N ALA A 76 4.36 8.24 -2.10
CA ALA A 76 3.89 7.98 -0.74
C ALA A 76 2.81 6.88 -0.69
N ILE A 77 1.85 6.92 -1.62
CA ILE A 77 0.82 5.87 -1.73
C ILE A 77 1.45 4.51 -2.03
N LEU A 78 2.40 4.46 -2.98
CA LEU A 78 3.09 3.23 -3.35
C LEU A 78 3.96 2.68 -2.23
N PHE A 79 4.62 3.55 -1.46
CA PHE A 79 5.41 3.15 -0.30
C PHE A 79 4.54 2.47 0.76
N CYS A 80 3.43 3.11 1.15
CA CYS A 80 2.51 2.52 2.13
C CYS A 80 1.81 1.26 1.60
N ALA A 81 1.67 1.12 0.27
CA ALA A 81 1.17 -0.10 -0.36
C ALA A 81 2.23 -1.22 -0.47
N ALA A 82 3.51 -0.88 -0.39
CA ALA A 82 4.62 -1.83 -0.36
C ALA A 82 4.85 -2.38 1.04
N ASP A 83 4.77 -1.52 2.06
CA ASP A 83 4.88 -1.85 3.47
C ASP A 83 3.65 -2.65 3.93
N LEU A 84 3.77 -3.98 3.92
CA LEU A 84 2.68 -4.94 4.16
C LEU A 84 2.48 -5.19 5.65
N ASP A 85 3.55 -5.06 6.44
CA ASP A 85 3.50 -5.26 7.88
C ASP A 85 3.26 -3.97 8.69
N PHE A 86 3.30 -2.82 8.02
CA PHE A 86 3.14 -1.47 8.57
C PHE A 86 4.30 -1.09 9.49
N SER A 87 5.52 -1.51 9.16
CA SER A 87 6.75 -1.20 9.87
C SER A 87 7.24 0.23 9.64
N GLY A 88 6.78 0.88 8.57
CA GLY A 88 7.28 2.18 8.10
C GLY A 88 8.60 2.07 7.34
N THR A 89 8.98 0.86 6.94
CA THR A 89 10.14 0.54 6.10
C THR A 89 9.77 -0.54 5.10
N ILE A 90 10.58 -0.73 4.06
CA ILE A 90 10.35 -1.79 3.06
C ILE A 90 11.47 -2.83 3.14
N ASP A 91 11.10 -4.08 3.31
CA ASP A 91 12.02 -5.21 3.20
C ASP A 91 12.09 -5.78 1.76
N LEU A 92 12.99 -6.75 1.55
CA LEU A 92 13.18 -7.37 0.23
C LEU A 92 11.94 -8.15 -0.25
N LEU A 93 11.19 -8.78 0.66
CA LEU A 93 10.00 -9.55 0.32
C LEU A 93 8.87 -8.62 -0.13
N GLU A 94 8.66 -7.54 0.61
CA GLU A 94 7.74 -6.46 0.29
C GLU A 94 8.05 -5.82 -1.06
N LEU A 95 9.32 -5.52 -1.32
CA LEU A 95 9.73 -4.98 -2.61
C LEU A 95 9.48 -5.97 -3.77
N LYS A 96 9.77 -7.26 -3.56
CA LYS A 96 9.50 -8.33 -4.55
C LYS A 96 8.01 -8.49 -4.86
N ILE A 97 7.12 -8.14 -3.93
CA ILE A 97 5.67 -8.18 -4.12
C ILE A 97 5.16 -6.93 -4.85
N ILE A 98 5.66 -5.74 -4.53
CA ILE A 98 5.13 -4.48 -5.07
C ILE A 98 5.66 -4.16 -6.47
N ILE A 99 6.94 -4.43 -6.78
CA ILE A 99 7.53 -4.08 -8.08
C ILE A 99 6.79 -4.71 -9.27
N PRO A 100 6.42 -6.01 -9.24
CA PRO A 100 5.62 -6.60 -10.32
C PRO A 100 4.25 -5.95 -10.52
N LYS A 101 3.64 -5.41 -9.45
CA LYS A 101 2.33 -4.72 -9.52
C LYS A 101 2.42 -3.37 -10.25
N LEU A 102 3.61 -2.76 -10.30
CA LEU A 102 3.86 -1.50 -11.01
C LEU A 102 4.04 -1.67 -12.52
N ALA A 103 3.75 -2.87 -13.05
CA ALA A 103 3.90 -3.23 -14.48
C ALA A 103 5.33 -3.16 -15.02
N PHE A 104 6.34 -3.07 -14.14
CA PHE A 104 7.73 -3.24 -14.52
C PHE A 104 8.07 -4.72 -14.67
N LYS A 105 8.82 -5.06 -15.73
CA LYS A 105 9.29 -6.43 -15.97
C LYS A 105 10.69 -6.62 -15.41
N PHE A 106 10.81 -6.70 -14.09
CA PHE A 106 12.06 -7.09 -13.43
C PHE A 106 12.03 -8.55 -13.03
N SER A 107 13.16 -9.25 -13.20
CA SER A 107 13.31 -10.57 -12.62
C SER A 107 13.47 -10.46 -11.09
N PRO A 108 13.15 -11.51 -10.31
CA PRO A 108 13.40 -11.50 -8.87
C PRO A 108 14.85 -11.19 -8.51
N GLN A 109 15.81 -11.58 -9.37
CA GLN A 109 17.23 -11.29 -9.22
C GLN A 109 17.55 -9.81 -9.44
N ASP A 110 16.93 -9.17 -10.43
CA ASP A 110 17.10 -7.73 -10.66
C ASP A 110 16.57 -6.91 -9.48
N ILE A 111 15.40 -7.30 -8.94
CA ILE A 111 14.81 -6.64 -7.77
C ILE A 111 15.74 -6.76 -6.56
N GLU A 112 16.31 -7.94 -6.34
CA GLU A 112 17.25 -8.18 -5.25
C GLU A 112 18.56 -7.42 -5.41
N PHE A 113 19.07 -7.32 -6.64
CA PHE A 113 20.24 -6.50 -6.93
C PHE A 113 19.97 -5.01 -6.65
N LEU A 114 18.84 -4.48 -7.13
CA LEU A 114 18.42 -3.10 -6.89
C LEU A 114 18.23 -2.82 -5.40
N PHE A 115 17.54 -3.71 -4.67
CA PHE A 115 17.34 -3.58 -3.24
C PHE A 115 18.65 -3.51 -2.47
N ASN A 116 19.58 -4.42 -2.74
CA ASN A 116 20.87 -4.46 -2.06
C ASN A 116 21.74 -3.23 -2.33
N LYS A 117 21.53 -2.57 -3.46
CA LYS A 117 22.20 -1.31 -3.82
C LYS A 117 21.58 -0.09 -3.11
N CYS A 118 20.28 -0.13 -2.85
CA CYS A 118 19.51 1.03 -2.39
C CYS A 118 19.13 0.97 -0.90
N LYS A 119 19.18 -0.18 -0.23
CA LYS A 119 18.87 -0.26 1.21
C LYS A 119 19.81 0.62 2.04
N ASP A 120 19.25 1.42 2.93
CA ASP A 120 19.96 2.46 3.70
C ASP A 120 19.94 2.23 5.21
N ARG A 121 19.26 1.18 5.69
CA ARG A 121 19.18 0.87 7.11
C ARG A 121 19.99 -0.36 7.50
N ASP A 122 20.48 -0.33 8.73
CA ASP A 122 21.31 -1.37 9.33
C ASP A 122 20.54 -2.69 9.57
N ASP A 123 19.21 -2.62 9.67
CA ASP A 123 18.32 -3.77 9.78
C ASP A 123 18.04 -4.46 8.44
N GLY A 124 18.60 -3.95 7.35
CA GLY A 124 18.42 -4.49 6.01
C GLY A 124 17.13 -4.05 5.33
N THR A 125 16.45 -3.02 5.84
CA THR A 125 15.27 -2.41 5.22
C THR A 125 15.62 -1.14 4.43
N MET A 126 14.62 -0.64 3.71
CA MET A 126 14.69 0.58 2.89
C MET A 126 13.75 1.64 3.46
N SER A 127 14.25 2.87 3.58
CA SER A 127 13.46 4.05 3.93
C SER A 127 12.56 4.54 2.79
N TYR A 128 11.64 5.45 3.12
CA TYR A 128 10.80 6.10 2.12
C TYR A 128 11.64 6.87 1.10
N GLU A 129 12.66 7.59 1.54
CA GLU A 129 13.58 8.36 0.70
C GLU A 129 14.21 7.46 -0.36
N MET A 130 14.83 6.35 0.07
CA MET A 130 15.47 5.42 -0.86
C MET A 130 14.48 4.69 -1.77
N PHE A 131 13.28 4.38 -1.29
CA PHE A 131 12.23 3.84 -2.12
C PHE A 131 11.84 4.81 -3.24
N THR A 132 11.70 6.11 -2.93
CA THR A 132 11.36 7.10 -3.96
C THR A 132 12.45 7.26 -5.01
N GLU A 133 13.72 7.25 -4.60
CA GLU A 133 14.86 7.28 -5.53
C GLU A 133 14.89 6.05 -6.43
N LEU A 134 14.64 4.86 -5.87
CA LEU A 134 14.54 3.63 -6.64
C LEU A 134 13.41 3.73 -7.67
N ILE A 135 12.20 4.15 -7.27
CA ILE A 135 11.07 4.27 -8.19
C ILE A 135 11.33 5.28 -9.32
N ASP A 136 12.02 6.38 -9.02
CA ASP A 136 12.40 7.36 -10.05
C ASP A 136 13.39 6.73 -11.05
N GLN A 137 14.40 5.98 -10.58
CA GLN A 137 15.35 5.27 -11.44
C GLN A 137 14.71 4.18 -12.32
N LEU A 138 13.59 3.59 -11.90
CA LEU A 138 12.88 2.56 -12.70
C LEU A 138 11.96 3.17 -13.77
N ARG A 139 11.68 4.48 -13.70
CA ARG A 139 10.81 5.19 -14.64
C ARG A 139 11.57 5.89 -15.77
N GLU A 140 12.88 6.05 -15.64
CA GLU A 140 13.81 6.52 -16.69
C GLU A 140 14.19 5.39 -17.66
#